data_AF-A0A116M3K0-F1
#
_entry.id   AF-A0A116M3K0-F1
#
_cell.length_a   1.000
_cell.length_b   1.000
_cell.length_c   1.000
_cell.angle_alpha   90.00
_cell.angle_beta   90.00
_cell.angle_gamma   90.00
#
_symmetry.space_group_name_H-M   'P 1'
#
loop_
_entity.id
_entity.type
_entity.pdbx_description
1 polymer ?
#
loop_
_entity_poly.entity_id
_entity_poly.type
_entity_poly.pdbx_seq_one_letter_code
_entity_poly.pdbx_strand_id
1 'polypeptide(L)'
;MTVVDGQLKSQNSMLLVLSLALGTLIGEVLHIEGWFERLGIWLREKSGNGQDSQFLDAFLTASLTVCIGAMAIIGSIQDGLTGDYTLLAIKSILDFIIIFIMTASLGKGAGFSAVPVFLFQGSVTLLARLIEPLMTDQALANLSFIGSALIFCVGVNIIWDKKIRVANMLPAIVIAVIWSFF
;
A
#
# COMPACT_ATOMS: atom_id res chain seq x y z
N MET A 1 -9.54 -10.13 -17.15
CA MET A 1 -10.75 -10.05 -17.99
C MET A 1 -10.93 -11.41 -18.63
N THR A 2 -12.04 -12.10 -18.39
CA THR A 2 -12.34 -13.38 -19.04
C THR A 2 -13.48 -13.16 -20.02
N VAL A 3 -13.25 -13.55 -21.28
CA VAL A 3 -14.29 -13.53 -22.32
C VAL A 3 -15.03 -14.85 -22.18
N VAL A 4 -16.28 -14.80 -21.74
CA VAL A 4 -17.20 -15.93 -21.75
C VAL A 4 -18.36 -15.52 -22.64
N ASP A 5 -18.60 -16.27 -23.72
CA ASP A 5 -19.68 -16.05 -24.69
C ASP A 5 -19.72 -14.65 -25.32
N GLY A 6 -18.56 -14.11 -25.73
CA GLY A 6 -18.49 -12.85 -26.46
C GLY A 6 -18.85 -11.60 -25.64
N GLN A 7 -19.01 -11.74 -24.31
CA GLN A 7 -19.20 -10.62 -23.39
C GLN A 7 -17.99 -10.47 -22.47
N LEU A 8 -17.57 -9.22 -22.24
CA LEU A 8 -16.52 -8.88 -21.28
C LEU A 8 -17.06 -9.11 -19.87
N LYS A 9 -16.86 -10.30 -19.30
CA LYS A 9 -17.25 -10.59 -17.93
C LYS A 9 -16.21 -10.01 -16.98
N SER A 10 -16.59 -8.90 -16.35
CA SER A 10 -15.75 -8.21 -15.37
C SER A 10 -16.08 -8.70 -13.97
N GLN A 11 -15.68 -9.92 -13.64
CA GLN A 11 -16.02 -10.56 -12.36
C GLN A 11 -15.54 -9.76 -11.13
N ASN A 12 -14.48 -8.94 -11.27
CA ASN A 12 -13.84 -8.26 -10.15
C ASN A 12 -14.01 -6.73 -10.17
N SER A 13 -14.61 -6.13 -11.21
CA SER A 13 -14.76 -4.66 -11.25
C SER A 13 -15.79 -4.13 -10.27
N MET A 14 -16.89 -4.86 -10.07
CA MET A 14 -17.87 -4.50 -9.03
C MET A 14 -17.26 -4.60 -7.64
N LEU A 15 -16.48 -5.67 -7.39
CA LEU A 15 -15.71 -5.86 -6.16
C LEU A 15 -14.73 -4.70 -5.95
N LEU A 16 -13.99 -4.29 -6.97
CA LEU A 16 -13.06 -3.17 -6.88
C LEU A 16 -13.77 -1.87 -6.51
N VAL A 17 -14.87 -1.52 -7.19
CA VAL A 17 -15.62 -0.29 -6.89
C VAL A 17 -16.20 -0.32 -5.48
N LEU A 18 -16.81 -1.43 -5.06
CA LEU A 18 -17.40 -1.56 -3.73
C LEU A 18 -16.33 -1.55 -2.63
N SER A 19 -15.24 -2.30 -2.79
CA SER A 19 -14.15 -2.34 -1.83
C SER A 19 -13.44 -0.99 -1.70
N LEU A 20 -13.22 -0.27 -2.81
CA LEU A 20 -12.66 1.07 -2.77
C LEU A 20 -13.65 2.05 -2.11
N ALA A 21 -14.93 2.02 -2.44
CA ALA A 21 -15.93 2.91 -1.86
C ALA A 21 -16.08 2.69 -0.35
N LEU A 22 -16.33 1.44 0.07
CA LEU A 22 -16.46 1.07 1.48
C LEU A 22 -15.15 1.26 2.23
N GLY A 23 -14.03 0.88 1.62
CA GLY A 23 -12.70 1.04 2.20
C GLY A 23 -12.35 2.50 2.45
N THR A 24 -12.68 3.38 1.50
CA THR A 24 -12.49 4.83 1.66
C THR A 24 -13.40 5.40 2.75
N LEU A 25 -14.68 4.98 2.80
CA LEU A 25 -15.60 5.41 3.86
C LEU A 25 -15.08 5.02 5.25
N ILE A 26 -14.66 3.76 5.41
CA ILE A 26 -14.10 3.26 6.67
C ILE A 26 -12.78 3.98 7.00
N GLY A 27 -11.89 4.16 6.02
CA GLY A 27 -10.61 4.82 6.25
C GLY A 27 -10.73 6.30 6.55
N GLU A 28 -11.73 6.99 5.99
CA GLU A 28 -12.05 8.36 6.33
C GLU A 28 -12.55 8.47 7.77
N VAL A 29 -13.44 7.56 8.20
CA VAL A 29 -13.92 7.49 9.60
C VAL A 29 -12.77 7.19 10.58
N LEU A 30 -11.84 6.33 10.19
CA LEU A 30 -10.66 5.99 11.00
C LEU A 30 -9.54 7.04 10.92
N HIS A 31 -9.65 8.02 10.01
CA HIS A 31 -8.63 9.04 9.73
C HIS A 31 -7.22 8.45 9.53
N ILE A 32 -7.10 7.40 8.71
CA ILE A 32 -5.82 6.69 8.50
C ILE A 32 -4.74 7.61 7.95
N GLU A 33 -5.08 8.46 6.99
CA GLU A 33 -4.17 9.47 6.47
C GLU A 33 -3.69 10.41 7.58
N GLY A 34 -4.57 10.81 8.50
CA GLY A 34 -4.20 11.63 9.65
C GLY A 34 -3.18 10.94 10.58
N TRP A 35 -3.22 9.62 10.70
CA TRP A 35 -2.17 8.86 11.40
C TRP A 35 -0.84 8.93 10.65
N PHE A 36 -0.85 8.69 9.34
CA PHE A 36 0.35 8.83 8.51
C PHE A 36 0.91 10.27 8.54
N GLU A 37 0.04 11.28 8.51
CA GLU A 37 0.43 12.68 8.61
C GLU A 37 1.11 12.98 9.95
N ARG A 38 0.51 12.54 11.06
CA ARG A 38 1.11 12.71 12.40
C ARG A 38 2.46 12.01 12.51
N LEU A 39 2.59 10.79 11.96
CA LEU A 39 3.86 10.08 11.91
C LEU A 39 4.89 10.85 11.07
N GLY A 40 4.49 11.38 9.92
CA GLY A 40 5.35 12.20 9.06
C GLY A 40 5.79 13.50 9.74
N ILE A 41 4.89 14.20 10.44
CA ILE A 41 5.22 15.41 11.21
C ILE A 41 6.19 15.08 12.35
N TRP A 42 5.94 14.01 13.11
CA TRP A 42 6.83 13.57 14.19
C TRP A 42 8.24 13.23 13.67
N LEU A 43 8.33 12.54 12.52
CA LEU A 43 9.61 12.22 11.88
C LEU A 43 10.32 13.48 11.35
N ARG A 44 9.56 14.42 10.77
CA ARG A 44 10.07 15.72 10.29
C ARG A 44 10.68 16.55 11.40
N GLU A 45 9.98 16.67 12.53
CA GLU A 45 10.43 17.39 13.72
C GLU A 45 11.69 16.74 14.30
N LYS A 46 11.69 15.41 14.44
CA LYS A 46 12.83 14.66 14.96
C LYS A 46 14.06 14.70 14.06
N SER A 47 13.86 14.83 12.74
CA SER A 47 14.94 15.00 11.78
C SER A 47 15.52 16.43 11.71
N GLY A 48 14.95 17.39 12.45
CA GLY A 48 15.37 18.80 12.38
C GLY A 48 14.91 19.54 11.11
N ASN A 49 14.03 18.94 10.30
CA ASN A 49 13.54 19.46 9.02
C ASN A 49 12.17 20.16 9.13
N GLY A 50 11.86 20.72 10.30
CA GLY A 50 10.54 21.29 10.66
C GLY A 50 9.99 22.39 9.74
N GLN A 51 10.78 22.93 8.81
CA GLN A 51 10.37 23.97 7.84
C GLN A 51 10.07 23.44 6.43
N ASP A 52 10.35 22.17 6.14
CA ASP A 52 10.20 21.60 4.80
C ASP A 52 8.75 21.13 4.51
N SER A 53 7.93 21.97 3.86
CA SER A 53 6.50 21.69 3.63
C SER A 53 6.27 20.49 2.71
N GLN A 54 7.22 20.20 1.83
CA GLN A 54 7.17 19.09 0.88
C GLN A 54 7.54 17.74 1.51
N PHE A 55 8.12 17.75 2.72
CA PHE A 55 8.52 16.54 3.43
C PHE A 55 7.35 15.58 3.67
N LEU A 56 6.21 16.12 4.09
CA LEU A 56 5.03 15.32 4.42
C LEU A 56 4.46 14.64 3.18
N ASP A 57 4.28 15.40 2.09
CA ASP A 57 3.76 14.87 0.84
C ASP A 57 4.72 13.84 0.22
N ALA A 58 6.04 14.06 0.29
CA ALA A 58 7.05 13.09 -0.15
C ALA A 58 7.03 11.80 0.69
N PHE A 59 6.91 11.91 2.02
CA PHE A 59 6.80 10.78 2.93
C PHE A 59 5.54 9.95 2.66
N LEU A 60 4.37 10.60 2.54
CA LEU A 60 3.09 9.95 2.28
C LEU A 60 3.13 9.22 0.94
N THR A 61 3.56 9.90 -0.12
CA THR A 61 3.63 9.34 -1.46
C THR A 61 4.57 8.13 -1.51
N ALA A 62 5.77 8.25 -0.93
CA ALA A 62 6.74 7.14 -0.91
C ALA A 62 6.23 5.95 -0.11
N SER A 63 5.69 6.19 1.08
CA SER A 63 5.16 5.13 1.96
C SER A 63 4.02 4.38 1.30
N LEU A 64 3.07 5.09 0.70
CA LEU A 64 1.92 4.47 0.03
C LEU A 64 2.36 3.71 -1.22
N THR A 65 3.25 4.28 -2.04
CA THR A 65 3.77 3.59 -3.24
C THR A 65 4.42 2.26 -2.88
N VAL A 66 5.21 2.23 -1.82
CA VAL A 66 5.99 1.05 -1.42
C VAL A 66 5.16 0.02 -0.64
N CYS A 67 4.25 0.45 0.24
CA CYS A 67 3.46 -0.42 1.12
C CYS A 67 2.25 -1.07 0.43
N ILE A 68 1.63 -0.40 -0.56
CA ILE A 68 0.36 -0.85 -1.17
C ILE A 68 0.55 -2.06 -2.10
N GLY A 69 1.77 -2.28 -2.58
CA GLY A 69 2.06 -3.37 -3.50
C GLY A 69 1.67 -4.74 -2.94
N ALA A 70 0.96 -5.55 -3.73
CA ALA A 70 0.58 -6.90 -3.34
C ALA A 70 1.76 -7.78 -2.94
N MET A 71 2.91 -7.55 -3.57
CA MET A 71 4.17 -8.21 -3.23
C MET A 71 4.69 -7.88 -1.83
N ALA A 72 4.32 -6.75 -1.22
CA ALA A 72 4.68 -6.46 0.16
C ALA A 72 3.99 -7.46 1.11
N ILE A 73 2.72 -7.77 0.86
CA ILE A 73 1.95 -8.71 1.68
C ILE A 73 2.36 -10.14 1.36
N ILE A 74 2.41 -10.52 0.08
CA ILE A 74 2.81 -11.86 -0.37
C ILE A 74 4.24 -12.20 0.07
N GLY A 75 5.18 -11.26 -0.11
CA GLY A 75 6.57 -11.44 0.29
C GLY A 75 6.73 -11.61 1.80
N SER A 76 6.03 -10.80 2.60
CA SER A 76 6.03 -10.93 4.06
C SER A 76 5.41 -12.25 4.55
N ILE A 77 4.36 -12.73 3.90
CA ILE A 77 3.74 -14.01 4.25
C ILE A 77 4.66 -15.17 3.88
N GLN A 78 5.21 -15.18 2.67
CA GLN A 78 6.14 -16.21 2.20
C GLN A 78 7.35 -16.31 3.14
N ASP A 79 7.94 -15.17 3.49
CA ASP A 79 9.06 -15.08 4.44
C ASP A 79 8.69 -15.66 5.81
N GLY A 80 7.53 -15.28 6.37
CA GLY A 80 7.07 -15.77 7.67
C GLY A 80 6.66 -17.25 7.72
N LEU A 81 6.28 -17.85 6.59
CA LEU A 81 5.85 -19.24 6.49
C LEU A 81 6.97 -20.20 6.11
N THR A 82 7.70 -19.91 5.03
CA THR A 82 8.71 -20.81 4.48
C THR A 82 10.13 -20.45 4.89
N GLY A 83 10.34 -19.28 5.52
CA GLY A 83 11.68 -18.76 5.81
C GLY A 83 12.47 -18.40 4.55
N ASP A 84 11.79 -18.34 3.40
CA ASP A 84 12.41 -17.97 2.12
C ASP A 84 12.26 -16.47 1.91
N TYR A 85 13.32 -15.75 2.29
CA TYR A 85 13.39 -14.29 2.20
C TYR A 85 13.70 -13.80 0.78
N THR A 86 13.84 -14.67 -0.23
CA THR A 86 14.25 -14.29 -1.59
C THR A 86 13.31 -13.25 -2.20
N LEU A 87 11.99 -13.44 -2.07
CA LEU A 87 11.00 -12.49 -2.58
C LEU A 87 11.06 -11.14 -1.85
N LEU A 88 11.22 -11.19 -0.52
CA LEU A 88 11.30 -9.98 0.31
C LEU A 88 12.61 -9.21 0.05
N ALA A 89 13.72 -9.92 -0.21
CA ALA A 89 15.00 -9.33 -0.58
C ALA A 89 14.95 -8.65 -1.94
N ILE A 90 14.36 -9.29 -2.96
CA ILE A 90 14.15 -8.66 -4.28
C ILE A 90 13.30 -7.39 -4.13
N LYS A 91 12.23 -7.44 -3.33
CA LYS A 91 11.38 -6.27 -3.05
C LYS A 91 12.14 -5.16 -2.34
N SER A 92 12.98 -5.48 -1.36
CA SER A 92 13.78 -4.50 -0.62
C SER A 92 14.72 -3.72 -1.55
N ILE A 93 15.31 -4.39 -2.56
CA ILE A 93 16.15 -3.73 -3.57
C ILE A 93 15.31 -2.81 -4.45
N LEU A 94 14.13 -3.24 -4.89
CA LEU A 94 13.21 -2.40 -5.67
C LEU A 94 12.77 -1.16 -4.87
N ASP A 95 12.44 -1.33 -3.60
CA ASP A 95 12.02 -0.26 -2.71
C ASP A 95 13.16 0.74 -2.46
N PHE A 96 14.39 0.25 -2.31
CA PHE A 96 15.56 1.11 -2.23
C PHE A 96 15.72 1.98 -3.47
N ILE A 97 15.60 1.41 -4.66
CA ILE A 97 15.69 2.15 -5.93
C ILE A 97 14.55 3.19 -6.04
N ILE A 98 13.31 2.80 -5.72
CA ILE A 98 12.15 3.69 -5.77
C ILE A 98 12.34 4.86 -4.79
N ILE A 99 12.69 4.57 -3.52
CA ILE A 99 12.91 5.58 -2.50
C ILE A 99 14.07 6.49 -2.87
N PHE A 100 15.14 5.97 -3.47
CA PHE A 100 16.27 6.77 -3.94
C PHE A 100 15.84 7.78 -5.01
N ILE A 101 15.10 7.31 -6.02
CA ILE A 101 14.56 8.17 -7.11
C ILE A 101 13.57 9.20 -6.54
N MET A 102 12.66 8.77 -5.66
CA MET A 102 11.69 9.65 -5.02
C MET A 102 12.36 10.68 -4.11
N THR A 103 13.43 10.30 -3.40
CA THR A 103 14.19 11.23 -2.56
C THR A 103 14.88 12.29 -3.41
N ALA A 104 15.42 11.90 -4.57
CA ALA A 104 16.01 12.84 -5.52
C ALA A 104 14.96 13.78 -6.16
N SER A 105 13.72 13.31 -6.35
CA SER A 105 12.66 14.04 -7.07
C SER A 105 11.76 14.88 -6.15
N LEU A 106 11.33 14.33 -5.03
CA LEU A 106 10.35 14.90 -4.07
C LEU A 106 11.02 15.43 -2.79
N GLY A 107 12.31 15.16 -2.60
CA GLY A 107 13.09 15.65 -1.46
C GLY A 107 13.25 14.64 -0.32
N LYS A 108 13.82 15.13 0.79
CA LYS A 108 14.33 14.28 1.88
C LYS A 108 13.25 13.47 2.63
N GLY A 109 11.97 13.86 2.51
CA GLY A 109 10.86 13.17 3.17
C GLY A 109 10.62 11.74 2.69
N ALA A 110 10.96 11.42 1.44
CA ALA A 110 10.76 10.08 0.90
C ALA A 110 11.61 9.02 1.63
N GLY A 111 12.83 9.35 2.06
CA GLY A 111 13.70 8.42 2.79
C GLY A 111 13.11 7.95 4.13
N PHE A 112 12.27 8.76 4.76
CA PHE A 112 11.62 8.41 6.03
C PHE A 112 10.49 7.39 5.88
N SER A 113 10.07 7.06 4.65
CA SER A 113 9.11 5.99 4.37
C SER A 113 9.59 4.60 4.80
N ALA A 114 10.89 4.43 5.06
CA ALA A 114 11.43 3.19 5.61
C ALA A 114 10.75 2.79 6.94
N VAL A 115 10.32 3.77 7.76
CA VAL A 115 9.65 3.50 9.04
C VAL A 115 8.29 2.82 8.87
N PRO A 116 7.31 3.39 8.14
CA PRO A 116 6.03 2.72 7.91
C PRO A 116 6.18 1.42 7.11
N VAL A 117 7.12 1.33 6.18
CA VAL A 117 7.39 0.09 5.43
C VAL A 117 7.85 -1.02 6.38
N PHE A 118 8.82 -0.72 7.24
CA PHE A 118 9.32 -1.68 8.23
C PHE A 118 8.23 -2.10 9.22
N LEU A 119 7.44 -1.15 9.73
CA LEU A 119 6.33 -1.45 10.64
C LEU A 119 5.26 -2.31 9.96
N PHE A 120 4.87 -1.97 8.73
CA PHE A 120 3.83 -2.69 8.01
C PHE A 120 4.29 -4.10 7.62
N GLN A 121 5.40 -4.21 6.89
CA GLN A 121 5.91 -5.52 6.44
C GLN A 121 6.34 -6.38 7.62
N GLY A 122 7.00 -5.81 8.64
CA GLY A 122 7.40 -6.54 9.84
C GLY A 122 6.20 -7.07 10.63
N SER A 123 5.11 -6.28 10.75
CA SER A 123 3.88 -6.74 11.38
C SER A 123 3.22 -7.87 10.60
N VAL A 124 3.17 -7.77 9.27
CA VAL A 124 2.60 -8.81 8.40
C VAL A 124 3.44 -10.09 8.46
N THR A 125 4.77 -10.00 8.42
CA THR A 125 5.68 -11.16 8.55
C THR A 125 5.50 -11.86 9.90
N LEU A 126 5.36 -11.11 10.99
CA LEU A 126 5.12 -11.68 12.33
C LEU A 126 3.76 -12.38 12.42
N LEU A 127 2.74 -11.82 11.76
CA LEU A 127 1.38 -12.35 11.72
C LEU A 127 1.13 -13.34 10.58
N ALA A 128 2.14 -13.69 9.79
CA ALA A 128 2.01 -14.49 8.57
C ALA A 128 1.30 -15.83 8.82
N ARG A 129 1.62 -16.52 9.92
CA ARG A 129 0.97 -17.79 10.30
C ARG A 129 -0.53 -17.68 10.60
N LEU A 130 -0.98 -16.52 11.06
CA LEU A 130 -2.41 -16.28 11.32
C LEU A 130 -3.15 -15.90 10.02
N ILE A 131 -2.43 -15.25 9.10
CA ILE A 131 -2.97 -14.71 7.84
C ILE A 131 -2.89 -15.74 6.71
N GLU A 132 -2.05 -16.77 6.80
CA GLU A 132 -1.94 -17.89 5.84
C GLU A 132 -3.29 -18.45 5.38
N PRO A 133 -4.22 -18.85 6.26
CA PRO A 133 -5.52 -19.37 5.83
C PRO A 133 -6.38 -18.32 5.12
N LEU A 134 -6.07 -17.03 5.30
CA LEU A 134 -6.77 -15.92 4.66
C LEU A 134 -6.26 -15.63 3.23
N MET A 135 -5.18 -16.28 2.78
CA MET A 135 -4.45 -15.93 1.56
C MET A 135 -4.64 -17.00 0.48
N THR A 136 -5.86 -17.08 -0.04
CA THR A 136 -6.19 -17.93 -1.20
C THR A 136 -5.71 -17.27 -2.51
N ASP A 137 -5.55 -18.05 -3.57
CA ASP A 137 -5.19 -17.53 -4.91
C ASP A 137 -6.13 -16.39 -5.37
N GLN A 138 -7.41 -16.50 -5.01
CA GLN A 138 -8.41 -15.49 -5.34
C GLN A 138 -8.27 -14.23 -4.49
N ALA A 139 -7.91 -14.36 -3.20
CA ALA A 139 -7.60 -13.22 -2.34
C ALA A 139 -6.37 -12.47 -2.87
N LEU A 140 -5.32 -13.20 -3.30
CA LEU A 140 -4.12 -12.62 -3.88
C LEU A 140 -4.39 -11.88 -5.20
N ALA A 141 -5.26 -12.43 -6.06
CA ALA A 141 -5.69 -11.78 -7.28
C ALA A 141 -6.46 -10.48 -6.99
N ASN A 142 -7.40 -10.50 -6.03
CA ASN A 142 -8.15 -9.32 -5.60
C ASN A 142 -7.24 -8.25 -5.00
N LEU A 143 -6.30 -8.66 -4.14
CA LEU A 143 -5.34 -7.79 -3.49
C LEU A 143 -4.44 -7.12 -4.54
N SER A 144 -3.94 -7.88 -5.52
CA SER A 144 -3.16 -7.33 -6.64
C SER A 144 -3.97 -6.35 -7.50
N PHE A 145 -5.26 -6.64 -7.70
CA PHE A 145 -6.14 -5.78 -8.48
C PHE A 145 -6.43 -4.45 -7.76
N ILE A 146 -6.75 -4.48 -6.47
CA ILE A 146 -6.94 -3.25 -5.68
C ILE A 146 -5.62 -2.50 -5.48
N GLY A 147 -4.53 -3.22 -5.18
CA GLY A 147 -3.21 -2.63 -4.98
C GLY A 147 -2.72 -1.88 -6.21
N SER A 148 -2.89 -2.43 -7.42
CA SER A 148 -2.56 -1.74 -8.66
C SER A 148 -3.41 -0.49 -8.92
N ALA A 149 -4.71 -0.54 -8.58
CA ALA A 149 -5.58 0.64 -8.66
C ALA A 149 -5.18 1.74 -7.67
N LEU A 150 -4.80 1.36 -6.44
CA LEU A 150 -4.31 2.31 -5.44
C LEU A 150 -2.95 2.92 -5.83
N ILE A 151 -2.01 2.13 -6.35
CA ILE A 151 -0.74 2.65 -6.89
C ILE A 151 -1.01 3.62 -8.04
N PHE A 152 -1.99 3.31 -8.91
CA PHE A 152 -2.43 4.22 -9.95
C PHE A 152 -2.97 5.54 -9.35
N CYS A 153 -3.77 5.49 -8.28
CA CYS A 153 -4.21 6.69 -7.56
C CYS A 153 -3.03 7.51 -6.99
N VAL A 154 -1.99 6.85 -6.46
CA VAL A 154 -0.77 7.55 -6.01
C VAL A 154 -0.07 8.23 -7.20
N GLY A 155 0.09 7.55 -8.33
CA GLY A 155 0.69 8.13 -9.54
C GLY A 155 -0.09 9.34 -10.08
N VAL A 156 -1.43 9.25 -10.07
CA VAL A 156 -2.32 10.38 -10.41
C VAL A 156 -2.12 11.56 -9.45
N ASN A 157 -1.97 11.29 -8.15
CA ASN A 157 -1.74 12.32 -7.14
C ASN A 157 -0.42 13.08 -7.39
N ILE A 158 0.64 12.38 -7.81
CA ILE A 158 1.94 13.00 -8.17
C ILE A 158 1.81 13.95 -9.38
N ILE A 159 1.00 13.60 -10.38
CA ILE A 159 0.89 14.37 -11.64
C ILE A 159 0.00 15.62 -11.46
N TRP A 160 -1.10 15.49 -10.73
CA TRP A 160 -2.15 16.52 -10.70
C TRP A 160 -2.21 17.37 -9.43
N ASP A 161 -1.31 17.15 -8.46
CA ASP A 161 -1.32 17.81 -7.13
C ASP A 161 -2.68 17.71 -6.40
N LYS A 162 -3.57 16.84 -6.89
CA LYS A 162 -4.87 16.59 -6.31
C LYS A 162 -4.67 15.64 -5.14
N LYS A 163 -4.64 16.19 -3.92
CA LYS A 163 -4.54 15.48 -2.63
C LYS A 163 -5.71 14.51 -2.41
N ILE A 164 -5.73 13.44 -3.20
CA ILE A 164 -6.56 12.27 -2.97
C ILE A 164 -5.98 11.59 -1.74
N ARG A 165 -6.84 11.33 -0.76
CA ARG A 165 -6.48 10.69 0.50
C ARG A 165 -6.22 9.20 0.32
N VAL A 166 -5.18 8.83 -0.44
CA VAL A 166 -4.95 7.44 -0.84
C VAL A 166 -4.68 6.55 0.37
N ALA A 167 -4.13 7.10 1.46
CA ALA A 167 -4.00 6.38 2.73
C ALA A 167 -5.36 5.97 3.33
N ASN A 168 -6.41 6.77 3.17
CA ASN A 168 -7.77 6.41 3.61
C ASN A 168 -8.39 5.32 2.75
N MET A 169 -7.83 5.03 1.57
CA MET A 169 -8.30 3.96 0.71
C MET A 169 -7.65 2.60 1.06
N LEU A 170 -6.65 2.57 1.95
CA LEU A 170 -5.97 1.33 2.39
C LEU A 170 -6.90 0.23 2.93
N PRO A 171 -7.98 0.53 3.70
CA PRO A 171 -8.90 -0.51 4.17
C PRO A 171 -9.60 -1.29 3.05
N ALA A 172 -9.64 -0.74 1.84
CA ALA A 172 -10.16 -1.47 0.67
C ALA A 172 -9.40 -2.77 0.42
N ILE A 173 -8.10 -2.82 0.72
CA ILE A 173 -7.27 -4.01 0.59
C ILE A 173 -7.78 -5.11 1.53
N VAL A 174 -8.08 -4.76 2.78
CA VAL A 174 -8.60 -5.70 3.79
C VAL A 174 -9.98 -6.20 3.39
N ILE A 175 -10.85 -5.31 2.92
CA ILE A 175 -12.20 -5.67 2.46
C ILE A 175 -12.14 -6.64 1.27
N ALA A 176 -11.22 -6.43 0.31
CA ALA A 176 -11.04 -7.35 -0.82
C ALA A 176 -10.62 -8.75 -0.40
N VAL A 177 -9.74 -8.85 0.59
CA VAL A 177 -9.30 -10.15 1.13
C VAL A 177 -10.48 -10.85 1.81
N ILE A 178 -11.24 -10.15 2.64
CA ILE A 178 -12.42 -10.72 3.34
C ILE A 178 -13.51 -11.12 2.35
N TRP A 179 -13.78 -10.30 1.33
CA TRP A 179 -14.79 -10.60 0.31
C TRP A 179 -14.43 -11.85 -0.49
N SER A 180 -13.14 -12.16 -0.65
CA SER A 180 -12.73 -13.38 -1.35
C SER A 180 -13.14 -14.68 -0.64
N PHE A 181 -13.59 -14.63 0.62
CA PHE A 181 -14.09 -15.78 1.36
C PHE A 181 -15.58 -16.05 1.17
N PHE A 182 -16.30 -15.14 0.52
CA PHE A 182 -17.76 -15.20 0.33
C PHE A 182 -18.12 -15.33 -1.16
#